data_AF-A0A388M9N5-F1
#
_entry.id   AF-A0A388M9N5-F1
#
_cell.length_a   1.000
_cell.length_b   1.000
_cell.length_c   1.000
_cell.angle_alpha   90.00
_cell.angle_beta   90.00
_cell.angle_gamma   90.00
#
_symmetry.space_group_name_H-M   'P 1'
#
loop_
_entity.id
_entity.type
_entity.pdbx_description
1 polymer ?
#
loop_
_entity_poly.entity_id
_entity_poly.type
_entity_poly.pdbx_seq_one_letter_code
_entity_poly.pdbx_strand_id
1 'polypeptide(L)'
;MTPAASSTTLTVPDTTGVLPACPVRRACEPLVDYFGRLQVFTDAVAAAKAQQEAAEAESLRLANEAAAQAQQTVEADAAARDQRNAASTESLIHIESQWTTFLQGMIFVPSDAQADPTPAEAERTHLANLMLGMIRGIMWNNTLLQAHLRTERQQRQKYHQDIVVLTTAIRAEATQQQQQHQLLNSALARINSIEANASAAPSCTTDATKQLNERIDHVVTIIGDIGVFNGPDTISSTVAAIKTDITKLLTRPDAPTKTYKMPPSASSTTTTSRTP
;
A
#
# COMPACT_ATOMS: atom_id res chain seq x y z
N MET A 1 -30.73 -65.28 -36.51
CA MET A 1 -29.47 -64.91 -35.83
C MET A 1 -29.28 -63.42 -36.02
N THR A 2 -29.32 -62.67 -34.93
CA THR A 2 -29.27 -61.21 -34.88
C THR A 2 -27.95 -60.82 -34.21
N PRO A 3 -27.13 -59.92 -34.76
CA PRO A 3 -26.10 -59.26 -33.98
C PRO A 3 -26.54 -57.85 -33.60
N ALA A 4 -26.31 -57.54 -32.33
CA ALA A 4 -26.65 -56.30 -31.66
C ALA A 4 -25.78 -55.12 -32.16
N ALA A 5 -26.42 -53.98 -32.39
CA ALA A 5 -25.74 -52.70 -32.52
C ALA A 5 -25.38 -52.19 -31.11
N SER A 6 -24.10 -52.16 -30.78
CA SER A 6 -23.60 -51.49 -29.59
C SER A 6 -23.65 -49.97 -29.81
N SER A 7 -24.59 -49.31 -29.14
CA SER A 7 -24.52 -47.88 -28.87
C SER A 7 -23.52 -47.64 -27.73
N THR A 8 -22.38 -47.04 -28.05
CA THR A 8 -21.58 -46.34 -27.03
C THR A 8 -21.83 -44.86 -27.21
N THR A 9 -22.75 -44.36 -26.39
CA THR A 9 -23.05 -42.95 -26.21
C THR A 9 -21.79 -42.22 -25.78
N LEU A 10 -21.42 -41.18 -26.52
CA LEU A 10 -20.33 -40.27 -26.21
C LEU A 10 -20.75 -39.44 -24.98
N THR A 11 -20.30 -39.80 -23.80
CA THR A 11 -20.52 -39.00 -22.59
C THR A 11 -19.51 -37.86 -22.57
N VAL A 12 -20.02 -36.64 -22.77
CA VAL A 12 -19.34 -35.39 -22.46
C VAL A 12 -18.90 -35.43 -20.99
N PRO A 13 -17.64 -35.12 -20.64
CA PRO A 13 -17.24 -35.10 -19.24
C PRO A 13 -17.88 -33.92 -18.52
N ASP A 14 -18.54 -34.27 -17.43
CA ASP A 14 -19.23 -33.41 -16.49
C ASP A 14 -18.28 -32.38 -15.86
N THR A 15 -18.77 -31.17 -15.67
CA THR A 15 -18.03 -30.00 -15.19
C THR A 15 -17.94 -30.01 -13.66
N THR A 16 -17.42 -31.09 -13.11
CA THR A 16 -17.08 -31.18 -11.69
C THR A 16 -15.58 -31.33 -11.62
N GLY A 17 -14.88 -30.44 -10.91
CA GLY A 17 -13.41 -30.42 -10.74
C GLY A 17 -12.84 -31.63 -9.99
N VAL A 18 -13.39 -32.82 -10.20
CA VAL A 18 -12.89 -34.10 -9.72
C VAL A 18 -11.92 -34.61 -10.78
N LEU A 19 -10.64 -34.58 -10.45
CA LEU A 19 -9.60 -35.21 -11.27
C LEU A 19 -9.99 -36.67 -11.55
N PRO A 20 -9.85 -37.16 -12.80
CA PRO A 20 -10.12 -38.56 -13.12
C PRO A 20 -9.29 -39.49 -12.25
N ALA A 21 -9.78 -40.69 -11.94
CA ALA A 21 -9.00 -41.64 -11.15
C ALA A 21 -7.75 -42.08 -11.91
N CYS A 22 -6.61 -42.17 -11.21
CA CYS A 22 -5.36 -42.64 -11.80
C CYS A 22 -5.59 -44.02 -12.46
N PRO A 23 -5.33 -44.16 -13.77
CA PRO A 23 -5.65 -45.39 -14.48
C PRO A 23 -4.73 -46.53 -13.99
N VAL A 24 -5.35 -47.58 -13.45
CA VAL A 24 -4.66 -48.83 -13.08
C VAL A 24 -4.71 -49.79 -14.27
N ARG A 25 -3.59 -50.49 -14.51
CA ARG A 25 -3.50 -51.49 -15.57
C ARG A 25 -4.48 -52.64 -15.29
N ARG A 26 -5.34 -52.97 -16.25
CA ARG A 26 -6.33 -54.04 -16.10
C ARG A 26 -5.73 -55.40 -16.45
N ALA A 27 -6.31 -56.47 -15.92
CA ALA A 27 -5.90 -57.82 -16.25
C ALA A 27 -6.06 -58.08 -17.76
N CYS A 28 -5.03 -58.68 -18.39
CA CYS A 28 -4.98 -59.01 -19.82
C CYS A 28 -5.06 -57.81 -20.79
N GLU A 29 -4.81 -56.60 -20.33
CA GLU A 29 -4.86 -55.40 -21.17
C GLU A 29 -3.58 -55.22 -22.03
N PRO A 30 -3.71 -54.94 -23.34
CA PRO A 30 -2.62 -54.52 -24.20
C PRO A 30 -1.93 -53.24 -23.66
N LEU A 31 -0.60 -53.18 -23.71
CA LEU A 31 0.15 -52.01 -23.21
C LEU A 31 -0.24 -50.70 -23.91
N VAL A 32 -0.57 -50.76 -25.20
CA VAL A 32 -0.95 -49.59 -26.01
C VAL A 32 -2.23 -48.94 -25.50
N ASP A 33 -3.21 -49.74 -25.05
CA ASP A 33 -4.48 -49.24 -24.50
C ASP A 33 -4.28 -48.62 -23.10
N TYR A 34 -3.35 -49.18 -22.32
CA TYR A 34 -2.97 -48.64 -21.01
C TYR A 34 -2.25 -47.30 -21.15
N PHE A 35 -1.29 -47.20 -22.08
CA PHE A 35 -0.59 -45.95 -22.37
C PHE A 35 -1.52 -44.88 -22.95
N GLY A 36 -2.47 -45.25 -23.82
CA GLY A 36 -3.48 -44.31 -24.34
C GLY A 36 -4.33 -43.71 -23.22
N ARG A 37 -4.75 -44.52 -22.23
CA ARG A 37 -5.49 -44.00 -21.06
C ARG A 37 -4.63 -43.18 -20.12
N LEU A 38 -3.36 -43.55 -19.92
CA LEU A 38 -2.40 -42.74 -19.16
C LEU A 38 -2.21 -41.37 -19.80
N GLN A 39 -2.10 -41.30 -21.12
CA GLN A 39 -1.96 -40.04 -21.85
C GLN A 39 -3.17 -39.13 -21.67
N VAL A 40 -4.39 -39.67 -21.86
CA VAL A 40 -5.63 -38.93 -21.63
C VAL A 40 -5.75 -38.46 -20.17
N PHE A 41 -5.30 -39.28 -19.21
CA PHE A 41 -5.26 -38.89 -17.79
C PHE A 41 -4.25 -37.74 -17.56
N THR A 42 -3.05 -37.81 -18.13
CA THR A 42 -2.05 -36.74 -18.02
C THR A 42 -2.53 -35.44 -18.65
N ASP A 43 -3.16 -35.51 -19.82
CA ASP A 43 -3.75 -34.34 -20.49
C ASP A 43 -4.89 -33.73 -19.66
N ALA A 44 -5.74 -34.56 -19.04
CA ALA A 44 -6.79 -34.11 -18.15
C ALA A 44 -6.25 -33.45 -16.86
N VAL A 45 -5.18 -34.00 -16.27
CA VAL A 45 -4.50 -33.40 -15.11
C VAL A 45 -3.86 -32.06 -15.49
N ALA A 46 -3.25 -31.96 -16.68
CA ALA A 46 -2.66 -30.72 -17.17
C ALA A 46 -3.73 -29.63 -17.41
N ALA A 47 -4.87 -30.00 -18.01
CA ALA A 47 -5.99 -29.08 -18.22
C ALA A 47 -6.61 -28.61 -16.90
N ALA A 48 -6.80 -29.52 -15.93
CA ALA A 48 -7.31 -29.18 -14.61
C ALA A 48 -6.37 -28.23 -13.85
N LYS A 49 -5.04 -28.46 -13.96
CA LYS A 49 -4.04 -27.56 -13.39
C LYS A 49 -4.09 -26.17 -14.03
N ALA A 50 -4.18 -26.08 -15.35
CA ALA A 50 -4.29 -24.79 -16.05
C ALA A 50 -5.58 -24.03 -15.66
N GLN A 51 -6.69 -24.75 -15.48
CA GLN A 51 -7.93 -24.16 -15.01
C GLN A 51 -7.84 -23.64 -13.57
N GLN A 52 -7.15 -24.37 -12.68
CA GLN A 52 -6.88 -23.93 -11.31
C GLN A 52 -6.03 -22.64 -11.30
N GLU A 53 -4.94 -22.60 -12.07
CA GLU A 53 -4.08 -21.42 -12.18
C GLU A 53 -4.84 -20.21 -12.74
N ALA A 54 -5.71 -20.43 -13.73
CA ALA A 54 -6.57 -19.38 -14.28
C ALA A 54 -7.58 -18.86 -13.25
N ALA A 55 -8.21 -19.75 -12.48
CA ALA A 55 -9.15 -19.37 -11.42
C ALA A 55 -8.45 -18.60 -10.28
N GLU A 56 -7.24 -19.01 -9.89
CA GLU A 56 -6.42 -18.29 -8.91
C GLU A 56 -6.01 -16.91 -9.41
N ALA A 57 -5.61 -16.79 -10.68
CA ALA A 57 -5.28 -15.52 -11.30
C ALA A 57 -6.49 -14.57 -11.37
N GLU A 58 -7.67 -15.08 -11.70
CA GLU A 58 -8.90 -14.31 -11.72
C GLU A 58 -9.33 -13.87 -10.31
N SER A 59 -9.26 -14.78 -9.32
CA SER A 59 -9.52 -14.45 -7.93
C SER A 59 -8.57 -13.37 -7.41
N LEU A 60 -7.28 -13.43 -7.76
CA LEU A 60 -6.32 -12.40 -7.40
C LEU A 60 -6.62 -11.06 -8.09
N ARG A 61 -7.04 -11.08 -9.37
CA ARG A 61 -7.46 -9.88 -10.11
C ARG A 61 -8.65 -9.21 -9.42
N LEU A 62 -9.68 -9.98 -9.06
CA LEU A 62 -10.87 -9.48 -8.37
C LEU A 62 -10.53 -8.93 -6.98
N ALA A 63 -9.65 -9.61 -6.23
CA ALA A 63 -9.20 -9.12 -4.93
C ALA A 63 -8.48 -7.76 -5.04
N ASN A 64 -7.60 -7.61 -6.05
CA ASN A 64 -6.92 -6.34 -6.30
C ASN A 64 -7.88 -5.23 -6.73
N GLU A 65 -8.87 -5.55 -7.59
CA GLU A 65 -9.89 -4.60 -8.02
C GLU A 65 -10.78 -4.14 -6.86
N ALA A 66 -11.21 -5.07 -6.00
CA ALA A 66 -11.97 -4.76 -4.80
C ALA A 66 -11.18 -3.90 -3.81
N ALA A 67 -9.87 -4.19 -3.62
CA ALA A 67 -9.00 -3.37 -2.80
C ALA A 67 -8.84 -1.94 -3.35
N ALA A 68 -8.70 -1.80 -4.67
CA ALA A 68 -8.60 -0.49 -5.32
C ALA A 68 -9.89 0.33 -5.17
N GLN A 69 -11.07 -0.31 -5.36
CA GLN A 69 -12.37 0.35 -5.15
C GLN A 69 -12.58 0.76 -3.68
N ALA A 70 -12.20 -0.09 -2.73
CA ALA A 70 -12.27 0.23 -1.30
C ALA A 70 -11.39 1.43 -0.97
N GLN A 71 -10.16 1.48 -1.51
CA GLN A 71 -9.26 2.61 -1.33
C GLN A 71 -9.85 3.90 -1.92
N GLN A 72 -10.38 3.86 -3.15
CA GLN A 72 -11.01 5.01 -3.79
C GLN A 72 -12.19 5.56 -2.98
N THR A 73 -12.99 4.67 -2.39
CA THR A 73 -14.13 5.07 -1.53
C THR A 73 -13.65 5.78 -0.27
N VAL A 74 -12.64 5.24 0.40
CA VAL A 74 -12.04 5.86 1.60
C VAL A 74 -11.45 7.24 1.28
N GLU A 75 -10.78 7.37 0.13
CA GLU A 75 -10.21 8.65 -0.32
C GLU A 75 -11.30 9.68 -0.65
N ALA A 76 -12.38 9.28 -1.32
CA ALA A 76 -13.51 10.14 -1.62
C ALA A 76 -14.22 10.63 -0.34
N ASP A 77 -14.46 9.74 0.62
CA ASP A 77 -15.07 10.07 1.91
C ASP A 77 -14.18 11.02 2.74
N ALA A 78 -12.87 10.83 2.67
CA ALA A 78 -11.91 11.74 3.30
C ALA A 78 -11.98 13.14 2.68
N ALA A 79 -11.97 13.23 1.34
CA ALA A 79 -12.06 14.49 0.61
C ALA A 79 -13.39 15.22 0.89
N ALA A 80 -14.53 14.51 0.89
CA ALA A 80 -15.83 15.09 1.21
C ALA A 80 -15.89 15.62 2.65
N ARG A 81 -15.27 14.92 3.60
CA ARG A 81 -15.16 15.38 4.99
C ARG A 81 -14.29 16.63 5.10
N ASP A 82 -13.18 16.67 4.37
CA ASP A 82 -12.29 17.83 4.37
C ASP A 82 -12.95 19.06 3.74
N GLN A 83 -13.71 18.89 2.66
CA GLN A 83 -14.51 19.97 2.07
C GLN A 83 -15.57 20.49 3.05
N ARG A 84 -16.31 19.60 3.72
CA ARG A 84 -17.29 19.99 4.75
C ARG A 84 -16.62 20.77 5.89
N ASN A 85 -15.46 20.31 6.35
CA ASN A 85 -14.71 20.98 7.41
C ASN A 85 -14.23 22.37 6.98
N ALA A 86 -13.75 22.52 5.74
CA ALA A 86 -13.35 23.82 5.20
C ALA A 86 -14.52 24.81 5.13
N ALA A 87 -15.66 24.39 4.55
CA ALA A 87 -16.87 25.20 4.49
C ALA A 87 -17.41 25.58 5.88
N SER A 88 -17.31 24.66 6.85
CA SER A 88 -17.67 24.93 8.24
C SER A 88 -16.74 25.97 8.88
N THR A 89 -15.43 25.93 8.63
CA THR A 89 -14.49 26.93 9.13
C THR A 89 -14.77 28.31 8.53
N GLU A 90 -15.06 28.39 7.23
CA GLU A 90 -15.44 29.65 6.57
C GLU A 90 -16.73 30.23 7.18
N SER A 91 -17.73 29.38 7.41
CA SER A 91 -18.98 29.78 8.06
C SER A 91 -18.75 30.30 9.48
N LEU A 92 -17.87 29.66 10.25
CA LEU A 92 -17.51 30.09 11.60
C LEU A 92 -16.82 31.45 11.61
N ILE A 93 -15.87 31.68 10.71
CA ILE A 93 -15.18 32.98 10.56
C ILE A 93 -16.19 34.07 10.20
N HIS A 94 -17.12 33.77 9.30
CA HIS A 94 -18.16 34.71 8.91
C HIS A 94 -19.06 35.08 10.10
N ILE A 95 -19.60 34.08 10.80
CA ILE A 95 -20.44 34.25 11.98
C ILE A 95 -19.70 35.04 13.07
N GLU A 96 -18.43 34.69 13.32
CA GLU A 96 -17.59 35.43 14.26
C GLU A 96 -17.47 36.90 13.88
N SER A 97 -17.20 37.23 12.62
CA SER A 97 -17.04 38.62 12.18
C SER A 97 -18.32 39.42 12.42
N GLN A 98 -19.48 38.83 12.08
CA GLN A 98 -20.79 39.46 12.24
C GLN A 98 -21.10 39.75 13.72
N TRP A 99 -20.93 38.76 14.59
CA TRP A 99 -21.19 38.93 16.03
C TRP A 99 -20.15 39.83 16.69
N THR A 100 -18.90 39.80 16.25
CA THR A 100 -17.85 40.68 16.77
C THR A 100 -18.19 42.13 16.52
N THR A 101 -18.62 42.49 15.29
CA THR A 101 -19.06 43.85 14.96
C THR A 101 -20.27 44.27 15.80
N PHE A 102 -21.27 43.38 15.94
CA PHE A 102 -22.44 43.67 16.76
C PHE A 102 -22.09 43.93 18.24
N LEU A 103 -21.28 43.05 18.83
CA LEU A 103 -20.90 43.14 20.24
C LEU A 103 -19.97 44.33 20.51
N GLN A 104 -19.08 44.69 19.58
CA GLN A 104 -18.28 45.91 19.70
C GLN A 104 -19.15 47.17 19.73
N GLY A 105 -20.25 47.21 18.97
CA GLY A 105 -21.21 48.32 19.02
C GLY A 105 -21.99 48.43 20.33
N MET A 106 -22.02 47.38 21.16
CA MET A 106 -22.65 47.40 22.49
C MET A 106 -21.72 47.87 23.60
N ILE A 107 -20.42 47.96 23.34
CA ILE A 107 -19.44 48.41 24.34
C ILE A 107 -19.58 49.93 24.48
N PHE A 108 -19.75 50.39 25.71
CA PHE A 108 -19.79 51.81 26.02
C PHE A 108 -18.47 52.49 25.63
N VAL A 109 -18.58 53.63 24.95
CA VAL A 109 -17.45 54.49 24.59
C VAL A 109 -17.61 55.81 25.36
N PRO A 110 -16.71 56.14 26.30
CA PRO A 110 -16.73 57.41 27.00
C PRO A 110 -16.67 58.60 26.04
N SER A 111 -17.40 59.66 26.35
CA SER A 111 -17.46 60.91 25.56
C SER A 111 -17.22 62.11 26.47
N ASP A 112 -16.84 63.25 25.90
CA ASP A 112 -16.60 64.51 26.65
C ASP A 112 -17.84 64.96 27.45
N ALA A 113 -19.04 64.54 27.02
CA ALA A 113 -20.30 64.82 27.70
C ALA A 113 -20.66 63.80 28.80
N GLN A 114 -20.08 62.59 28.75
CA GLN A 114 -20.36 61.51 29.70
C GLN A 114 -19.13 60.60 29.82
N ALA A 115 -18.40 60.77 30.93
CA ALA A 115 -17.21 59.98 31.22
C ALA A 115 -17.53 58.59 31.80
N ASP A 116 -18.57 58.49 32.62
CA ASP A 116 -18.95 57.25 33.31
C ASP A 116 -20.18 56.59 32.67
N PRO A 117 -20.17 55.25 32.50
CA PRO A 117 -21.32 54.52 31.98
C PRO A 117 -22.49 54.56 32.97
N THR A 118 -23.71 54.63 32.45
CA THR A 118 -24.90 54.33 33.25
C THR A 118 -24.90 52.85 33.68
N PRO A 119 -25.62 52.48 34.76
CA PRO A 119 -25.70 51.07 35.19
C PRO A 119 -26.11 50.11 34.05
N ALA A 120 -27.05 50.52 33.20
CA ALA A 120 -27.50 49.71 32.06
C ALA A 120 -26.45 49.60 30.94
N GLU A 121 -25.62 50.63 30.73
CA GLU A 121 -24.50 50.59 29.78
C GLU A 121 -23.34 49.73 30.30
N ALA A 122 -23.09 49.77 31.61
CA ALA A 122 -22.11 48.92 32.27
C ALA A 122 -22.47 47.42 32.12
N GLU A 123 -23.73 47.06 32.37
CA GLU A 123 -24.24 45.69 32.17
C GLU A 123 -24.12 45.22 30.71
N ARG A 124 -24.52 46.07 29.75
CA ARG A 124 -24.37 45.76 28.31
C ARG A 124 -22.91 45.58 27.90
N THR A 125 -22.03 46.45 28.39
CA THR A 125 -20.59 46.36 28.13
C THR A 125 -19.99 45.09 28.73
N HIS A 126 -20.41 44.71 29.94
CA HIS A 126 -19.96 43.48 30.59
C HIS A 126 -20.39 42.24 29.79
N LEU A 127 -21.67 42.19 29.39
CA LEU A 127 -22.22 41.11 28.58
C LEU A 127 -21.52 41.01 27.20
N ALA A 128 -21.27 42.14 26.55
CA ALA A 128 -20.57 42.19 25.27
C ALA A 128 -19.14 41.66 25.37
N ASN A 129 -18.40 42.06 26.41
CA ASN A 129 -17.05 41.57 26.67
C ASN A 129 -17.01 40.07 26.97
N LEU A 130 -17.98 39.56 27.75
CA LEU A 130 -18.08 38.14 28.05
C LEU A 130 -18.34 37.31 26.78
N MET A 131 -19.28 37.74 25.94
CA MET A 131 -19.56 37.07 24.67
C MET A 131 -18.38 37.13 23.68
N LEU A 132 -17.71 38.28 23.55
CA LEU A 132 -16.50 38.42 22.73
C LEU A 132 -15.38 37.48 23.23
N GLY A 133 -15.21 37.35 24.54
CA GLY A 133 -14.27 36.41 25.14
C GLY A 133 -14.58 34.95 24.78
N MET A 134 -15.85 34.54 24.84
CA MET A 134 -16.28 33.20 24.45
C MET A 134 -16.05 32.92 22.97
N ILE A 135 -16.43 33.84 22.07
CA ILE A 135 -16.23 33.69 20.62
C ILE A 135 -14.76 33.49 20.30
N ARG A 136 -13.87 34.33 20.85
CA ARG A 136 -12.42 34.20 20.67
C ARG A 136 -11.89 32.87 21.21
N GLY A 137 -12.38 32.41 22.37
CA GLY A 137 -12.01 31.12 22.94
C GLY A 137 -12.43 29.94 22.07
N ILE A 138 -13.65 29.97 21.52
CA ILE A 138 -14.16 28.95 20.60
C ILE A 138 -13.35 28.94 19.29
N MET A 139 -13.10 30.11 18.69
CA MET A 139 -12.28 30.23 17.48
C MET A 139 -10.86 29.71 17.72
N TRP A 140 -10.25 30.06 18.86
CA TRP A 140 -8.92 29.59 19.21
C TRP A 140 -8.87 28.06 19.31
N ASN A 141 -9.82 27.45 20.01
CA ASN A 141 -9.91 25.99 20.12
C ASN A 141 -10.11 25.32 18.75
N ASN A 142 -10.96 25.89 17.89
CA ASN A 142 -11.17 25.39 16.53
C ASN A 142 -9.88 25.47 15.70
N THR A 143 -9.18 26.60 15.75
CA THR A 143 -7.91 26.83 15.04
C THR A 143 -6.84 25.86 15.51
N LEU A 144 -6.73 25.65 16.83
CA LEU A 144 -5.79 24.71 17.43
C LEU A 144 -6.09 23.27 16.99
N LEU A 145 -7.35 22.85 17.05
CA LEU A 145 -7.77 21.53 16.59
C LEU A 145 -7.46 21.33 15.10
N GLN A 146 -7.68 22.35 14.27
CA GLN A 146 -7.40 22.30 12.85
C GLN A 146 -5.89 22.19 12.58
N ALA A 147 -5.05 22.91 13.33
CA ALA A 147 -3.60 22.80 13.24
C ALA A 147 -3.11 21.39 13.64
N HIS A 148 -3.66 20.81 14.71
CA HIS A 148 -3.34 19.45 15.12
C HIS A 148 -3.74 18.43 14.04
N LEU A 149 -4.97 18.50 13.54
CA LEU A 149 -5.47 17.62 12.47
C LEU A 149 -4.67 17.75 11.17
N ARG A 150 -4.19 18.95 10.82
CA ARG A 150 -3.31 19.14 9.65
C ARG A 150 -1.98 18.42 9.83
N THR A 151 -1.39 18.51 11.03
CA THR A 151 -0.11 17.88 11.34
C THR A 151 -0.21 16.35 11.27
N GLU A 152 -1.26 15.78 11.87
CA GLU A 152 -1.57 14.35 11.77
C GLU A 152 -1.75 13.87 10.33
N ARG A 153 -2.47 14.64 9.50
CA ARG A 153 -2.63 14.32 8.07
C ARG A 153 -1.29 14.32 7.32
N GLN A 154 -0.46 15.35 7.52
CA GLN A 154 0.86 15.43 6.89
C GLN A 154 1.75 14.24 7.28
N GLN A 155 1.71 13.84 8.55
CA GLN A 155 2.45 12.68 9.03
C GLN A 155 1.94 11.39 8.39
N ARG A 156 0.62 11.19 8.31
CA ARG A 156 0.02 10.02 7.66
C ARG A 156 0.37 9.94 6.17
N GLN A 157 0.32 11.08 5.46
CA GLN A 157 0.72 11.15 4.05
C GLN A 157 2.19 10.76 3.86
N LYS A 158 3.07 11.27 4.73
CA LYS A 158 4.48 10.90 4.71
C LYS A 158 4.67 9.40 4.92
N TYR A 159 4.03 8.81 5.93
CA TYR A 159 4.10 7.36 6.15
C TYR A 159 3.56 6.56 4.98
N HIS A 160 2.45 6.98 4.38
CA HIS A 160 1.91 6.33 3.21
C HIS A 160 2.90 6.35 2.04
N GLN A 161 3.55 7.50 1.80
CA GLN A 161 4.56 7.63 0.76
C GLN A 161 5.79 6.76 1.03
N ASP A 162 6.27 6.73 2.28
CA ASP A 162 7.38 5.86 2.69
C ASP A 162 7.03 4.37 2.48
N ILE A 163 5.81 3.95 2.81
CA ILE A 163 5.32 2.58 2.57
C ILE A 163 5.26 2.27 1.07
N VAL A 164 4.77 3.20 0.23
CA VAL A 164 4.72 3.00 -1.21
C VAL A 164 6.14 2.84 -1.77
N VAL A 165 7.07 3.72 -1.40
CA VAL A 165 8.48 3.63 -1.81
C VAL A 165 9.10 2.31 -1.39
N LEU A 166 8.91 1.91 -0.12
CA LEU A 166 9.42 0.65 0.41
C LEU A 166 8.85 -0.56 -0.34
N THR A 167 7.53 -0.57 -0.59
CA THR A 167 6.85 -1.64 -1.31
C THR A 167 7.35 -1.74 -2.75
N THR A 168 7.60 -0.61 -3.43
CA THR A 168 8.18 -0.61 -4.77
C THR A 168 9.61 -1.12 -4.80
N ALA A 169 10.44 -0.76 -3.82
CA ALA A 169 11.81 -1.24 -3.70
C ALA A 169 11.87 -2.75 -3.45
N ILE A 170 11.04 -3.26 -2.54
CA ILE A 170 10.93 -4.70 -2.27
C ILE A 170 10.49 -5.47 -3.52
N ARG A 171 9.53 -4.94 -4.30
CA ARG A 171 9.09 -5.57 -5.54
C ARG A 171 10.20 -5.61 -6.59
N ALA A 172 10.96 -4.52 -6.74
CA ALA A 172 12.10 -4.46 -7.66
C ALA A 172 13.17 -5.50 -7.29
N GLU A 173 13.50 -5.61 -6.00
CA GLU A 173 14.46 -6.60 -5.52
C GLU A 173 13.95 -8.04 -5.73
N ALA A 174 12.67 -8.31 -5.46
CA ALA A 174 12.07 -9.62 -5.71
C ALA A 174 12.14 -10.01 -7.20
N THR A 175 11.89 -9.06 -8.11
CA THR A 175 12.04 -9.29 -9.56
C THR A 175 13.50 -9.54 -9.96
N GLN A 176 14.45 -8.82 -9.36
CA GLN A 176 15.89 -9.06 -9.58
C GLN A 176 16.31 -10.45 -9.10
N GLN A 177 15.89 -10.85 -7.90
CA GLN A 177 16.18 -12.17 -7.35
C GLN A 177 15.56 -13.29 -8.22
N GLN A 178 14.33 -13.10 -8.70
CA GLN A 178 13.68 -14.04 -9.61
C GLN A 178 14.47 -14.19 -10.93
N GLN A 179 14.95 -13.08 -11.50
CA GLN A 179 15.77 -13.11 -12.70
C GLN A 179 17.09 -13.84 -12.48
N GLN A 180 17.75 -13.63 -11.34
CA GLN A 180 18.94 -14.40 -10.97
C GLN A 180 18.65 -15.90 -10.84
N HIS A 181 17.56 -16.29 -10.20
CA HIS A 181 17.15 -17.69 -10.09
C HIS A 181 16.91 -18.34 -11.46
N GLN A 182 16.29 -17.61 -12.39
CA GLN A 182 16.08 -18.09 -13.76
C GLN A 182 17.41 -18.30 -14.51
N LEU A 183 18.35 -17.36 -14.37
CA LEU A 183 19.68 -17.49 -14.97
C LEU A 183 20.42 -18.72 -14.42
N LEU A 184 20.41 -18.91 -13.09
CA LEU A 184 21.03 -20.08 -12.44
C LEU A 184 20.40 -21.39 -12.90
N ASN A 185 19.06 -21.48 -12.94
CA ASN A 185 18.35 -22.67 -13.42
C ASN A 185 18.67 -22.97 -14.89
N SER A 186 18.80 -21.94 -15.73
CA SER A 186 19.19 -22.11 -17.14
C SER A 186 20.62 -22.65 -17.28
N ALA A 187 21.55 -22.15 -16.46
CA ALA A 187 22.93 -22.62 -16.45
C ALA A 187 23.02 -24.08 -15.98
N LEU A 188 22.30 -24.43 -14.91
CA LEU A 188 22.23 -25.80 -14.39
C LEU A 188 21.65 -26.78 -15.43
N ALA A 189 20.54 -26.42 -16.08
CA ALA A 189 19.94 -27.24 -17.13
C ALA A 189 20.91 -27.50 -18.30
N ARG A 190 21.71 -26.49 -18.67
CA ARG A 190 22.74 -26.62 -19.70
C ARG A 190 23.88 -27.54 -19.27
N ILE A 191 24.33 -27.44 -18.00
CA ILE A 191 25.35 -28.34 -17.44
C ILE A 191 24.85 -29.80 -17.46
N ASN A 192 23.64 -30.06 -16.98
CA ASN A 192 23.05 -31.40 -16.99
C ASN A 192 22.89 -31.95 -18.42
N SER A 193 22.56 -31.09 -19.39
CA SER A 193 22.52 -31.48 -20.81
C SER A 193 23.91 -31.79 -21.38
N ILE A 194 24.96 -31.10 -20.94
CA ILE A 194 26.35 -31.41 -21.33
C ILE A 194 26.74 -32.79 -20.81
N GLU A 195 26.48 -33.06 -19.53
CA GLU A 195 26.81 -34.34 -18.88
C GLU A 195 26.09 -35.51 -19.57
N ALA A 196 24.79 -35.38 -19.82
CA ALA A 196 24.00 -36.41 -20.51
C ALA A 196 24.51 -36.68 -21.94
N ASN A 197 24.88 -35.63 -22.68
CA ASN A 197 25.40 -35.77 -24.05
C ASN A 197 26.83 -36.32 -24.09
N ALA A 198 27.68 -35.96 -23.12
CA ALA A 198 29.02 -36.52 -22.96
C ALA A 198 28.98 -38.00 -22.60
N SER A 199 28.00 -38.41 -21.80
CA SER A 199 27.75 -39.83 -21.45
C SER A 199 27.24 -40.65 -22.65
N ALA A 200 26.65 -40.00 -23.66
CA ALA A 200 26.05 -40.64 -24.84
C ALA A 200 26.95 -40.67 -26.09
N ALA A 201 28.09 -39.95 -26.13
CA ALA A 201 28.92 -39.81 -27.31
C ALA A 201 30.05 -40.86 -27.41
N PRO A 202 30.20 -41.61 -28.54
CA PRO A 202 31.37 -42.44 -28.80
C PRO A 202 32.59 -41.56 -29.11
N SER A 203 33.75 -41.93 -28.55
CA SER A 203 35.01 -41.18 -28.62
C SER A 203 35.43 -40.74 -30.04
N CYS A 204 35.28 -39.46 -30.37
CA CYS A 204 36.00 -38.79 -31.47
C CYS A 204 36.49 -37.42 -30.97
N THR A 205 37.81 -37.23 -30.94
CA THR A 205 38.51 -36.44 -29.91
C THR A 205 38.93 -35.03 -30.32
N THR A 206 38.57 -34.54 -31.51
CA THR A 206 39.03 -33.22 -31.99
C THR A 206 37.92 -32.16 -32.05
N ASP A 207 36.76 -32.46 -32.63
CA ASP A 207 35.65 -31.50 -32.75
C ASP A 207 34.89 -31.32 -31.43
N ALA A 208 34.76 -32.39 -30.65
CA ALA A 208 34.16 -32.36 -29.30
C ALA A 208 34.96 -31.48 -28.33
N THR A 209 36.29 -31.45 -28.48
CA THR A 209 37.19 -30.68 -27.61
C THR A 209 37.10 -29.18 -27.91
N LYS A 210 36.94 -28.80 -29.18
CA LYS A 210 36.74 -27.41 -29.58
C LYS A 210 35.36 -26.88 -29.13
N GLN A 211 34.31 -27.69 -29.30
CA GLN A 211 32.98 -27.37 -28.82
C GLN A 211 32.90 -27.30 -27.29
N LEU A 212 33.66 -28.13 -26.57
CA LEU A 212 33.76 -28.07 -25.12
C LEU A 212 34.44 -26.76 -24.67
N ASN A 213 35.54 -26.33 -25.31
CA ASN A 213 36.22 -25.07 -24.99
C ASN A 213 35.34 -23.85 -25.23
N GLU A 214 34.63 -23.77 -26.37
CA GLU A 214 33.69 -22.67 -26.63
C GLU A 214 32.54 -22.65 -25.61
N ARG A 215 32.10 -23.82 -25.13
CA ARG A 215 31.07 -23.93 -24.09
C ARG A 215 31.58 -23.59 -22.69
N ILE A 216 32.84 -23.90 -22.38
CA ILE A 216 33.51 -23.49 -21.13
C ILE A 216 33.69 -21.98 -21.10
N ASP A 217 34.18 -21.37 -22.18
CA ASP A 217 34.32 -19.90 -22.28
C ASP A 217 32.98 -19.19 -22.08
N HIS A 218 31.91 -19.77 -22.62
CA HIS A 218 30.57 -19.21 -22.47
C HIS A 218 29.98 -19.39 -21.06
N VAL A 219 30.27 -20.49 -20.37
CA VAL A 219 29.93 -20.66 -18.94
C VAL A 219 30.74 -19.72 -18.07
N VAL A 220 32.03 -19.50 -18.36
CA VAL A 220 32.89 -18.55 -17.66
C VAL A 220 32.40 -17.11 -17.86
N THR A 221 31.90 -16.78 -19.05
CA THR A 221 31.28 -15.46 -19.32
C THR A 221 30.02 -15.25 -18.50
N ILE A 222 29.11 -16.24 -18.45
CA ILE A 222 27.90 -16.16 -17.61
C ILE A 222 28.25 -16.06 -16.11
N ILE A 223 29.28 -16.79 -15.65
CA ILE A 223 29.78 -16.70 -14.27
C ILE A 223 30.39 -15.31 -14.00
N GLY A 224 31.09 -14.73 -14.97
CA GLY A 224 31.60 -13.36 -14.92
C GLY A 224 30.48 -12.32 -14.81
N ASP A 225 29.43 -12.47 -15.62
CA ASP A 225 28.24 -11.60 -15.59
C ASP A 225 27.48 -11.72 -14.26
N ILE A 226 27.44 -12.91 -13.66
CA ILE A 226 26.92 -13.13 -12.30
C ILE A 226 27.83 -12.46 -11.25
N GLY A 227 29.16 -12.52 -11.41
CA GLY A 227 30.14 -11.89 -10.53
C GLY A 227 30.14 -10.35 -10.57
N VAL A 228 29.60 -9.75 -11.62
CA VAL A 228 29.40 -8.28 -11.75
C VAL A 228 28.15 -7.80 -10.98
N PHE A 229 27.26 -8.69 -10.54
CA PHE A 229 26.14 -8.30 -9.67
C PHE A 229 26.62 -8.06 -8.23
N ASN A 230 26.84 -6.80 -7.87
CA ASN A 230 27.07 -6.28 -6.50
C ASN A 230 25.89 -6.49 -5.51
N GLY A 231 25.09 -7.55 -5.71
CA GLY A 231 23.81 -7.80 -5.05
C GLY A 231 23.88 -8.05 -3.54
N PRO A 232 24.81 -8.89 -3.01
CA PRO A 232 24.77 -9.25 -1.59
C PRO A 232 24.96 -8.05 -0.65
N ASP A 233 25.92 -7.16 -0.95
CA ASP A 233 26.21 -5.98 -0.14
C ASP A 233 25.13 -4.91 -0.28
N THR A 234 24.55 -4.77 -1.46
CA THR A 234 23.47 -3.80 -1.74
C THR A 234 22.16 -4.24 -1.08
N ILE A 235 21.82 -5.53 -1.12
CA ILE A 235 20.65 -6.10 -0.44
C ILE A 235 20.83 -6.00 1.07
N SER A 236 21.99 -6.40 1.60
CA SER A 236 22.27 -6.33 3.03
C SER A 236 22.25 -4.88 3.55
N SER A 237 22.76 -3.93 2.76
CA SER A 237 22.68 -2.49 3.05
C SER A 237 21.25 -1.95 2.99
N THR A 238 20.46 -2.35 1.99
CA THR A 238 19.06 -1.91 1.84
C THR A 238 18.19 -2.50 2.95
N VAL A 239 18.36 -3.78 3.29
CA VAL A 239 17.67 -4.42 4.42
C VAL A 239 18.08 -3.80 5.75
N ALA A 240 19.37 -3.43 5.94
CA ALA A 240 19.83 -2.71 7.13
C ALA A 240 19.23 -1.29 7.22
N ALA A 241 19.11 -0.59 6.10
CA ALA A 241 18.45 0.72 6.03
C ALA A 241 16.95 0.59 6.37
N ILE A 242 16.25 -0.37 5.77
CA ILE A 242 14.84 -0.67 6.05
C ILE A 242 14.63 -1.02 7.52
N LYS A 243 15.48 -1.89 8.08
CA LYS A 243 15.45 -2.23 9.51
C LYS A 243 15.65 -1.00 10.39
N THR A 244 16.57 -0.11 10.02
CA THR A 244 16.83 1.13 10.76
C THR A 244 15.63 2.07 10.72
N ASP A 245 14.99 2.21 9.56
CA ASP A 245 13.83 3.09 9.41
C ASP A 245 12.60 2.51 10.11
N ILE A 246 12.35 1.19 10.05
CA ILE A 246 11.33 0.51 10.86
C ILE A 246 11.58 0.71 12.36
N THR A 247 12.83 0.65 12.81
CA THR A 247 13.18 0.89 14.21
C THR A 247 12.92 2.36 14.58
N LYS A 248 13.19 3.33 13.71
CA LYS A 248 12.82 4.74 13.96
C LYS A 248 11.31 4.95 14.01
N LEU A 249 10.55 4.20 13.20
CA LEU A 249 9.08 4.21 13.24
C LEU A 249 8.53 3.66 14.56
N LEU A 250 9.13 2.58 15.07
CA LEU A 250 8.72 1.92 16.32
C LEU A 250 9.17 2.66 17.58
N THR A 251 10.32 3.35 17.53
CA THR A 251 10.96 3.91 18.73
C THR A 251 10.75 5.41 18.88
N ARG A 252 9.94 6.06 18.03
CA ARG A 252 9.72 7.51 18.14
C ARG A 252 8.94 7.80 19.45
N PRO A 253 9.52 8.56 20.39
CA PRO A 253 8.80 9.03 21.56
C PRO A 253 7.67 9.97 21.11
N ASP A 254 6.52 9.90 21.76
CA ASP A 254 5.45 10.90 21.61
C ASP A 254 6.08 12.29 21.58
N ALA A 255 5.88 12.99 20.46
CA ALA A 255 6.48 14.31 20.29
C ALA A 255 6.02 15.23 21.43
N PRO A 256 6.91 16.06 22.01
CA PRO A 256 6.52 16.96 23.09
C PRO A 256 5.36 17.83 22.59
N THR A 257 4.28 17.83 23.36
CA THR A 257 3.08 18.63 23.14
C THR A 257 3.53 20.07 22.90
N LYS A 258 3.40 20.56 21.65
CA LYS A 258 3.68 21.97 21.35
C LYS A 258 2.72 22.80 22.21
N THR A 259 3.26 23.50 23.20
CA THR A 259 2.48 24.38 24.07
C THR A 259 2.05 25.61 23.28
N TYR A 260 0.84 25.56 22.71
CA TYR A 260 0.23 26.72 22.06
C TYR A 260 -0.29 27.67 23.14
N LYS A 261 0.39 28.80 23.32
CA LYS A 261 0.03 29.84 24.29
C LYS A 261 -0.96 30.80 23.64
N MET A 262 -2.12 30.98 24.26
CA MET A 262 -3.15 31.93 23.82
C MET A 262 -2.66 33.37 24.01
N PRO A 263 -2.92 34.31 23.08
CA PRO A 263 -2.59 35.72 23.29
C PRO A 263 -3.40 36.30 24.45
N PRO A 264 -2.79 37.11 25.34
CA PRO A 264 -3.51 37.73 26.45
C PRO A 264 -4.52 38.74 25.92
N SER A 265 -5.75 38.68 26.44
CA SER A 265 -6.76 39.72 26.23
C SER A 265 -6.30 41.00 26.93
N ALA A 266 -6.06 42.07 26.16
CA ALA A 266 -5.79 43.39 26.72
C ALA A 266 -7.05 43.92 27.41
N SER A 267 -7.12 43.73 28.72
CA SER A 267 -8.03 44.46 29.60
C SER A 267 -7.31 45.76 29.97
N SER A 268 -7.76 46.89 29.43
CA SER A 268 -7.27 48.21 29.83
C SER A 268 -7.62 48.46 31.29
N THR A 269 -6.67 48.23 32.20
CA THR A 269 -6.73 48.73 33.58
C THR A 269 -6.08 50.12 33.60
N THR A 270 -6.92 51.16 33.60
CA THR A 270 -6.48 52.52 33.94
C THR A 270 -6.26 52.59 35.44
N THR A 271 -5.01 52.55 35.87
CA THR A 271 -4.60 52.87 37.23
C THR A 271 -4.52 54.38 37.37
N THR A 272 -5.54 55.00 37.96
CA THR A 272 -5.45 56.38 38.42
C THR A 272 -4.69 56.41 39.74
N SER A 273 -3.43 56.85 39.69
CA SER A 273 -2.69 57.27 40.88
C SER A 273 -3.19 58.65 41.32
N ARG A 274 -3.60 58.77 42.59
CA ARG A 274 -3.72 60.05 43.27
C ARG A 274 -3.31 59.87 44.73
N THR A 275 -2.08 60.27 45.03
CA THR A 275 -1.59 60.58 46.37
C THR A 275 -1.84 62.07 46.67
N PRO A 276 -2.02 62.45 47.95
CA PRO A 276 -1.36 63.61 48.51
C PRO A 276 0.07 63.26 48.96
#